data_AF-A0A1J0RC75-F1
#
_entry.id   AF-A0A1J0RC75-F1
#
_cell.length_a   1.000
_cell.length_b   1.000
_cell.length_c   1.000
_cell.angle_alpha   90.00
_cell.angle_beta   90.00
_cell.angle_gamma   90.00
#
_symmetry.space_group_name_H-M   'P 1'
#
loop_
_entity.id
_entity.type
_entity.pdbx_description
1 polymer ?
#
loop_
_entity_poly.entity_id
_entity_poly.type
_entity_poly.pdbx_seq_one_letter_code
_entity_poly.pdbx_strand_id
1 'polypeptide(L)'
;LQTTQLEQLLQPALLATTNAAKSVGAINEFVDFLISASTGGRTGTCLATSSGDLTPTNAQTRLQFPERLTEDILAAGYKDSEALKSTGFDELETQDAKQTGGGATGKCNLLKTTGSSAVGQIWQRETPGAVPIMAGFIEVTQHSTASSTEIQIPKLKQIGQNWQASDNTKRPAKVFNKLKCLIEADNGSCGGTADDVIKYALDSTKAVAALKAIRKSTTLYEKGSKEDYGKAKLLEEVSGKTTGQEESILNKLKTIPLAKVLADKTEEKTLKEVGGGDDLRASLLLQYIQRASRLAELEHELTTEKQKKFKHDTPKNN
;
A
#
# COMPACT_ATOMS: atom_id res chain seq x y z
N LEU A 1 -16.24 -2.27 -4.80
CA LEU A 1 -15.48 -2.90 -3.70
C LEU A 1 -14.00 -2.57 -3.77
N GLN A 2 -13.38 -2.68 -4.95
CA GLN A 2 -11.99 -2.25 -5.16
C GLN A 2 -11.75 -0.73 -4.95
N THR A 3 -12.72 0.13 -5.26
CA THR A 3 -12.57 1.59 -5.10
C THR A 3 -12.39 2.01 -3.63
N THR A 4 -13.15 1.41 -2.71
CA THR A 4 -13.10 1.75 -1.28
C THR A 4 -11.81 1.28 -0.60
N GLN A 5 -11.23 0.16 -1.03
CA GLN A 5 -9.95 -0.33 -0.51
C GLN A 5 -8.78 0.50 -1.03
N LEU A 6 -8.81 0.90 -2.31
CA LEU A 6 -7.77 1.78 -2.86
C LEU A 6 -7.76 3.14 -2.15
N GLU A 7 -8.93 3.72 -1.89
CA GLU A 7 -9.06 4.96 -1.10
C GLU A 7 -8.51 4.80 0.32
N GLN A 8 -8.73 3.65 0.96
CA GLN A 8 -8.22 3.33 2.29
C GLN A 8 -6.70 3.14 2.34
N LEU A 9 -6.08 2.68 1.25
CA LEU A 9 -4.62 2.50 1.15
C LEU A 9 -3.88 3.78 0.74
N LEU A 10 -4.52 4.65 -0.03
CA LEU A 10 -3.91 5.87 -0.55
C LEU A 10 -3.46 6.83 0.56
N GLN A 11 -4.31 7.03 1.57
CA GLN A 11 -4.01 7.95 2.66
C GLN A 11 -2.83 7.50 3.54
N PRO A 12 -2.78 6.24 4.04
CA PRO A 12 -1.60 5.72 4.75
C PRO A 12 -0.32 5.78 3.92
N ALA A 13 -0.37 5.40 2.65
CA ALA A 13 0.78 5.45 1.76
C ALA A 13 1.29 6.88 1.57
N LEU A 14 0.40 7.83 1.26
CA LEU A 14 0.77 9.23 1.08
C LEU A 14 1.35 9.83 2.36
N LEU A 15 0.77 9.53 3.52
CA LEU A 15 1.27 10.00 4.81
C LEU A 15 2.64 9.41 5.14
N ALA A 16 2.85 8.11 4.94
CA ALA A 16 4.13 7.47 5.16
C ALA A 16 5.22 8.07 4.25
N THR A 17 4.97 8.12 2.94
CA THR A 17 5.92 8.66 1.95
C THR A 17 6.23 10.12 2.20
N THR A 18 5.21 10.97 2.42
CA THR A 18 5.42 12.40 2.63
C THR A 18 6.21 12.68 3.91
N ASN A 19 5.92 11.96 5.00
CA ASN A 19 6.64 12.18 6.27
C ASN A 19 8.06 11.62 6.24
N ALA A 20 8.29 10.50 5.55
CA ALA A 20 9.62 9.99 5.28
C ALA A 20 10.42 11.00 4.45
N ALA A 21 9.87 11.46 3.32
CA ALA A 21 10.51 12.46 2.44
C ALA A 21 10.85 13.77 3.17
N LYS A 22 9.93 14.30 3.99
CA LYS A 22 10.22 15.49 4.81
C LYS A 22 11.34 15.26 5.82
N SER A 23 11.48 14.04 6.35
CA SER A 23 12.55 13.71 7.31
C SER A 23 13.90 13.58 6.60
N VAL A 24 13.92 12.89 5.45
CA VAL A 24 15.10 12.81 4.57
C VAL A 24 15.54 14.19 4.12
N GLY A 25 14.61 15.07 3.71
CA GLY A 25 14.92 16.45 3.33
C GLY A 25 15.61 17.22 4.47
N ALA A 26 15.08 17.15 5.69
CA ALA A 26 15.68 17.81 6.85
C ALA A 26 17.04 17.23 7.26
N ILE A 27 17.26 15.92 7.07
CA ILE A 27 18.56 15.27 7.26
C ILE A 27 19.55 15.80 6.22
N ASN A 28 19.18 15.72 4.94
CA ASN A 28 20.03 16.13 3.82
C ASN A 28 20.40 17.62 3.89
N GLU A 29 19.45 18.49 4.22
CA GLU A 29 19.71 19.93 4.37
C GLU A 29 20.73 20.20 5.47
N PHE A 30 20.59 19.55 6.64
CA PHE A 30 21.53 19.77 7.73
C PHE A 30 22.90 19.18 7.43
N VAL A 31 22.97 18.00 6.80
CA VAL A 31 24.22 17.43 6.31
C VAL A 31 24.89 18.35 5.29
N ASP A 32 24.16 18.86 4.30
CA ASP A 32 24.70 19.79 3.29
C ASP A 32 25.23 21.06 3.95
N PHE A 33 24.54 21.54 4.99
CA PHE A 33 25.03 22.62 5.84
C PHE A 33 26.34 22.26 6.54
N LEU A 34 26.45 21.08 7.15
CA LEU A 34 27.69 20.63 7.81
C LEU A 34 28.86 20.48 6.81
N ILE A 35 28.61 19.98 5.59
CA ILE A 35 29.60 19.91 4.51
C ILE A 35 30.05 21.31 4.14
N SER A 36 29.10 22.22 3.91
CA SER A 36 29.39 23.61 3.55
C SER A 36 30.16 24.34 4.66
N ALA A 37 29.78 24.14 5.93
CA ALA A 37 30.47 24.70 7.08
C ALA A 37 31.88 24.10 7.31
N SER A 38 32.17 22.96 6.70
CA SER A 38 33.49 22.30 6.73
C SER A 38 34.36 22.63 5.51
N THR A 39 33.81 23.37 4.54
CA THR A 39 34.47 23.66 3.27
C THR A 39 35.25 24.98 3.33
N GLY A 40 36.50 24.98 2.85
CA GLY A 40 37.25 26.22 2.57
C GLY A 40 38.36 26.60 3.57
N GLY A 41 38.75 25.71 4.50
CA GLY A 41 39.86 25.98 5.43
C GLY A 41 40.49 24.70 6.02
N ARG A 42 41.67 24.83 6.67
CA ARG A 42 42.40 23.71 7.34
C ARG A 42 42.08 23.56 8.83
N THR A 43 41.36 24.52 9.42
CA THR A 43 41.22 24.68 10.88
C THR A 43 39.79 24.47 11.37
N GLY A 44 38.78 24.54 10.50
CA GLY A 44 37.37 24.36 10.86
C GLY A 44 36.72 23.22 10.08
N THR A 45 36.16 22.23 10.79
CA THR A 45 35.33 21.17 10.23
C THR A 45 34.27 20.74 11.23
N CYS A 46 33.06 20.47 10.72
CA CYS A 46 31.93 19.94 11.47
C CYS A 46 31.58 18.50 11.11
N LEU A 47 32.28 17.92 10.13
CA LEU A 47 32.24 16.50 9.83
C LEU A 47 33.66 15.95 9.88
N ALA A 48 33.89 15.02 10.79
CA ALA A 48 35.18 14.42 10.98
C ALA A 48 35.14 12.95 10.54
N THR A 49 36.28 12.44 10.09
CA THR A 49 36.42 11.06 9.66
C THR A 49 37.68 10.46 10.26
N SER A 50 37.79 9.14 10.25
CA SER A 50 39.02 8.43 10.62
C SER A 50 40.16 8.58 9.60
N SER A 51 39.89 9.12 8.39
CA SER A 51 40.82 9.12 7.24
C SER A 51 41.10 10.51 6.64
N GLY A 52 40.82 11.60 7.37
CA GLY A 52 41.16 12.98 6.98
C GLY A 52 39.96 13.91 6.75
N ASP A 53 40.23 15.17 6.43
CA ASP A 53 39.18 16.19 6.30
C ASP A 53 38.29 15.96 5.06
N LEU A 54 36.99 16.25 5.18
CA LEU A 54 36.06 16.23 4.06
C LEU A 54 36.26 17.47 3.19
N THR A 55 36.21 17.30 1.87
CA THR A 55 36.19 18.37 0.87
C THR A 55 34.84 18.35 0.15
N PRO A 56 34.40 19.46 -0.47
CA PRO A 56 33.19 19.47 -1.31
C PRO A 56 33.15 18.36 -2.35
N THR A 57 34.31 18.06 -2.92
CA THR A 57 34.49 17.10 -4.00
C THR A 57 34.50 15.65 -3.56
N ASN A 58 34.74 15.37 -2.27
CA ASN A 58 34.76 14.00 -1.74
C ASN A 58 33.62 13.71 -0.76
N ALA A 59 32.90 14.71 -0.28
CA ALA A 59 31.88 14.53 0.76
C ALA A 59 30.72 13.64 0.29
N GLN A 60 30.25 13.83 -0.94
CA GLN A 60 29.12 13.07 -1.48
C GLN A 60 29.45 11.58 -1.67
N THR A 61 30.64 11.27 -2.19
CA THR A 61 31.11 9.89 -2.38
C THR A 61 31.48 9.21 -1.05
N ARG A 62 32.03 9.96 -0.09
CA ARG A 62 32.45 9.41 1.21
C ARG A 62 31.29 9.17 2.17
N LEU A 63 30.24 9.96 2.07
CA LEU A 63 29.03 9.80 2.89
C LEU A 63 27.99 8.88 2.23
N GLN A 64 28.30 8.34 1.05
CA GLN A 64 27.49 7.39 0.30
C GLN A 64 26.02 7.83 0.17
N PHE A 65 25.79 9.12 -0.07
CA PHE A 65 24.42 9.60 -0.21
C PHE A 65 23.74 8.95 -1.41
N PRO A 66 22.53 8.38 -1.22
CA PRO A 66 21.75 7.93 -2.36
C PRO A 66 21.44 9.11 -3.29
N GLU A 67 21.13 8.77 -4.54
CA GLU A 67 20.75 9.76 -5.54
C GLU A 67 19.54 10.57 -5.05
N ARG A 68 19.57 11.90 -5.27
CA ARG A 68 18.53 12.81 -4.78
C ARG A 68 17.22 12.69 -5.57
N LEU A 69 17.29 12.09 -6.75
CA LEU A 69 16.17 11.86 -7.64
C LEU A 69 16.02 10.36 -7.88
N THR A 70 14.79 9.88 -7.83
CA THR A 70 14.44 8.53 -8.23
C THR A 70 13.47 8.65 -9.39
N GLU A 71 13.88 8.19 -10.56
CA GLU A 71 13.10 8.28 -11.81
C GLU A 71 11.90 7.32 -11.80
N ASP A 72 12.05 6.16 -11.14
CA ASP A 72 11.06 5.10 -11.14
C ASP A 72 10.70 4.61 -9.73
N ILE A 73 9.41 4.47 -9.45
CA ILE A 73 8.91 3.74 -8.27
C ILE A 73 8.60 2.31 -8.70
N LEU A 74 9.54 1.40 -8.47
CA LEU A 74 9.30 -0.02 -8.67
C LEU A 74 8.46 -0.57 -7.52
N ALA A 75 7.34 -1.20 -7.85
CA ALA A 75 6.51 -1.86 -6.86
C ALA A 75 7.27 -3.06 -6.27
N ALA A 76 7.61 -2.96 -4.99
CA ALA A 76 8.19 -4.05 -4.22
C ALA A 76 7.50 -4.13 -2.86
N GLY A 77 7.33 -5.35 -2.36
CA GLY A 77 6.92 -5.57 -0.97
C GLY A 77 8.00 -5.03 -0.02
N TYR A 78 7.59 -4.52 1.13
CA TYR A 78 8.52 -4.10 2.17
C TYR A 78 9.39 -5.27 2.64
N LYS A 79 10.68 -5.02 2.83
CA LYS A 79 11.65 -5.95 3.44
C LYS A 79 12.46 -5.19 4.47
N ASP A 80 12.72 -5.84 5.61
CA ASP A 80 13.68 -5.31 6.58
C ASP A 80 15.04 -5.11 5.90
N SER A 81 15.70 -4.02 6.30
CA SER A 81 17.01 -3.61 5.82
C SER A 81 17.98 -3.49 7.00
N GLU A 82 19.26 -3.29 6.70
CA GLU A 82 20.25 -3.00 7.73
C GLU A 82 19.98 -1.65 8.41
N ALA A 83 19.46 -0.66 7.67
CA ALA A 83 19.16 0.66 8.21
C ALA A 83 17.83 0.74 9.00
N LEU A 84 16.86 -0.12 8.67
CA LEU A 84 15.49 -0.03 9.20
C LEU A 84 14.86 -1.42 9.37
N LYS A 85 14.41 -1.70 10.60
CA LYS A 85 13.76 -2.94 11.02
C LYS A 85 12.47 -2.66 11.78
N SER A 86 11.67 -3.69 11.98
CA SER A 86 10.43 -3.63 12.79
C SER A 86 10.60 -3.15 14.24
N THR A 87 11.83 -3.04 14.75
CA THR A 87 12.16 -2.49 16.08
C THR A 87 12.68 -1.05 16.07
N GLY A 88 13.11 -0.52 14.91
CA GLY A 88 13.68 0.83 14.82
C GLY A 88 14.70 1.01 13.69
N PHE A 89 15.50 2.07 13.82
CA PHE A 89 16.56 2.48 12.89
C PHE A 89 17.88 1.79 13.27
N ASP A 90 18.14 0.62 12.71
CA ASP A 90 19.04 -0.37 13.31
C ASP A 90 20.54 0.00 13.26
N GLU A 91 20.95 0.81 12.27
CA GLU A 91 22.31 1.36 12.18
C GLU A 91 22.58 2.52 13.18
N LEU A 92 21.54 3.10 13.79
CA LEU A 92 21.67 4.18 14.77
C LEU A 92 21.88 3.62 16.19
N GLU A 93 22.97 2.85 16.35
CA GLU A 93 23.34 2.19 17.60
C GLU A 93 24.03 3.11 18.61
N THR A 94 24.94 3.94 18.14
CA THR A 94 25.69 4.88 18.98
C THR A 94 24.80 6.06 19.36
N GLN A 95 24.77 6.41 20.65
CA GLN A 95 24.01 7.56 21.14
C GLN A 95 24.80 8.86 21.13
N ASP A 96 26.11 8.81 20.89
CA ASP A 96 26.97 9.99 20.75
C ASP A 96 27.33 10.18 19.28
N ALA A 97 26.93 11.31 18.71
CA ALA A 97 27.29 11.72 17.35
C ALA A 97 28.51 12.66 17.33
N LYS A 98 29.03 13.05 18.50
CA LYS A 98 30.21 13.90 18.61
C LYS A 98 31.48 13.05 18.48
N GLN A 99 32.36 13.43 17.56
CA GLN A 99 33.70 12.84 17.53
C GLN A 99 34.53 13.29 18.74
N THR A 100 35.19 12.34 19.40
CA THR A 100 35.99 12.57 20.62
C THR A 100 37.49 12.81 20.35
N GLY A 101 37.98 12.57 19.14
CA GLY A 101 39.40 12.72 18.77
C GLY A 101 39.81 14.10 18.22
N GLY A 102 41.10 14.44 18.34
CA GLY A 102 41.80 15.39 17.44
C GLY A 102 41.39 16.87 17.49
N GLY A 103 40.88 17.37 18.64
CA GLY A 103 40.48 18.77 18.79
C GLY A 103 39.13 19.12 18.16
N ALA A 104 38.24 18.14 17.97
CA ALA A 104 36.91 18.31 17.36
C ALA A 104 36.11 19.51 17.91
N THR A 105 36.19 19.76 19.21
CA THR A 105 35.54 20.90 19.89
C THR A 105 36.05 22.27 19.47
N GLY A 106 37.28 22.37 18.98
CA GLY A 106 37.84 23.61 18.44
C GLY A 106 37.63 23.77 16.92
N LYS A 107 37.20 22.70 16.23
CA LYS A 107 37.07 22.68 14.77
C LYS A 107 35.65 22.95 14.29
N CYS A 108 34.62 22.51 15.02
CA CYS A 108 33.24 22.75 14.62
C CYS A 108 32.64 23.94 15.36
N ASN A 109 32.27 25.00 14.64
CA ASN A 109 31.64 26.18 15.25
C ASN A 109 30.26 25.91 15.86
N LEU A 110 29.57 24.81 15.49
CA LEU A 110 28.35 24.38 16.20
C LEU A 110 28.63 23.91 17.63
N LEU A 111 29.85 23.44 17.90
CA LEU A 111 30.29 23.04 19.24
C LEU A 111 30.85 24.22 20.05
N LYS A 112 31.15 25.33 19.38
CA LYS A 112 31.67 26.55 20.01
C LYS A 112 30.55 27.23 20.79
N THR A 113 30.84 27.54 22.04
CA THR A 113 29.93 28.20 22.96
C THR A 113 30.76 28.94 24.01
N THR A 114 30.23 30.07 24.47
CA THR A 114 30.84 30.88 25.54
C THR A 114 29.89 31.07 26.72
N GLY A 115 28.77 30.33 26.71
CA GLY A 115 27.78 30.40 27.80
C GLY A 115 27.01 31.70 27.89
N SER A 116 27.06 32.57 26.87
CA SER A 116 26.30 33.82 26.75
C SER A 116 25.98 34.14 25.28
N SER A 117 24.96 34.98 25.06
CA SER A 117 24.69 35.57 23.74
C SER A 117 25.87 36.46 23.36
N ALA A 118 26.54 36.13 22.25
CA ALA A 118 27.72 36.87 21.80
C ALA A 118 27.81 36.92 20.28
N VAL A 119 28.39 38.01 19.78
CA VAL A 119 28.69 38.24 18.37
C VAL A 119 29.76 37.22 17.95
N GLY A 120 29.38 36.26 17.11
CA GLY A 120 30.27 35.17 16.68
C GLY A 120 29.96 33.78 17.26
N GLN A 121 28.84 33.64 17.97
CA GLN A 121 28.28 32.34 18.35
C GLN A 121 27.08 31.99 17.47
N ILE A 122 26.96 30.74 17.04
CA ILE A 122 25.75 30.28 16.32
C ILE A 122 24.57 30.23 17.29
N TRP A 123 24.83 29.78 18.52
CA TRP A 123 23.82 29.69 19.55
C TRP A 123 23.77 30.96 20.39
N GLN A 124 22.60 31.59 20.42
CA GLN A 124 22.38 32.90 21.03
C GLN A 124 21.68 32.85 22.39
N ARG A 125 21.32 31.66 22.88
CA ARG A 125 20.64 31.48 24.16
C ARG A 125 21.54 30.74 25.14
N GLU A 126 21.59 31.19 26.38
CA GLU A 126 22.26 30.46 27.45
C GLU A 126 21.44 29.19 27.76
N THR A 127 22.01 28.01 27.48
CA THR A 127 21.43 26.68 27.78
C THR A 127 19.98 26.51 27.28
N PRO A 128 19.74 26.46 25.96
CA PRO A 128 18.39 26.34 25.38
C PRO A 128 17.68 25.00 25.67
N GLY A 129 18.32 24.06 26.38
CA GLY A 129 17.90 22.65 26.43
C GLY A 129 18.27 21.91 25.15
N ALA A 130 17.91 20.63 25.07
CA ALA A 130 18.15 19.82 23.88
C ALA A 130 17.36 20.36 22.67
N VAL A 131 18.07 20.71 21.61
CA VAL A 131 17.50 21.22 20.36
C VAL A 131 17.48 20.09 19.32
N PRO A 132 16.29 19.65 18.86
CA PRO A 132 16.21 18.62 17.82
C PRO A 132 16.62 19.20 16.47
N ILE A 133 17.58 18.54 15.81
CA ILE A 133 18.04 18.82 14.44
C ILE A 133 17.86 17.56 13.58
N MET A 134 18.03 17.66 12.25
CA MET A 134 17.84 16.52 11.34
C MET A 134 16.48 15.80 11.56
N ALA A 135 15.39 16.57 11.62
CA ALA A 135 14.06 16.04 11.97
C ALA A 135 13.98 15.30 13.33
N GLY A 136 14.86 15.62 14.28
CA GLY A 136 14.91 15.00 15.61
C GLY A 136 15.65 13.66 15.65
N PHE A 137 16.36 13.29 14.57
CA PHE A 137 17.27 12.14 14.57
C PHE A 137 18.56 12.42 15.35
N ILE A 138 18.87 13.70 15.58
CA ILE A 138 19.93 14.16 16.45
C ILE A 138 19.38 15.28 17.35
N GLU A 139 19.85 15.33 18.60
CA GLU A 139 19.60 16.42 19.54
C GLU A 139 20.93 17.07 19.92
N VAL A 140 20.98 18.40 19.90
CA VAL A 140 22.14 19.19 20.34
C VAL A 140 21.79 19.86 21.65
N THR A 141 22.56 19.55 22.69
CA THR A 141 22.49 20.24 23.97
C THR A 141 23.71 21.13 24.10
N GLN A 142 23.53 22.44 23.96
CA GLN A 142 24.59 23.41 24.13
C GLN A 142 24.89 23.62 25.62
N HIS A 143 26.17 23.74 25.97
CA HIS A 143 26.62 24.09 27.31
C HIS A 143 27.34 25.44 27.32
N SER A 144 27.68 25.98 28.49
CA SER A 144 28.51 27.18 28.59
C SER A 144 29.99 26.93 28.28
N THR A 145 30.41 25.66 28.34
CA THR A 145 31.75 25.18 28.04
C THR A 145 31.76 24.35 26.76
N ALA A 146 32.64 24.67 25.81
CA ALA A 146 32.72 23.99 24.51
C ALA A 146 32.96 22.47 24.62
N SER A 147 33.74 22.03 25.60
CA SER A 147 33.95 20.61 25.92
C SER A 147 32.66 19.87 26.28
N SER A 148 31.68 20.57 26.84
CA SER A 148 30.46 19.99 27.38
C SER A 148 29.28 20.00 26.43
N THR A 149 29.33 20.68 25.28
CA THR A 149 28.29 20.57 24.25
C THR A 149 28.13 19.11 23.83
N GLU A 150 26.91 18.58 23.92
CA GLU A 150 26.55 17.21 23.59
C GLU A 150 25.78 17.17 22.27
N ILE A 151 26.09 16.19 21.43
CA ILE A 151 25.34 15.90 20.21
C ILE A 151 24.93 14.44 20.32
N GLN A 152 23.67 14.20 20.64
CA GLN A 152 23.16 12.87 20.93
C GLN A 152 22.25 12.38 19.80
N ILE A 153 22.38 11.09 19.48
CA ILE A 153 21.38 10.37 18.72
C ILE A 153 20.41 9.78 19.76
N PRO A 154 19.11 10.15 19.73
CA PRO A 154 18.13 9.52 20.60
C PRO A 154 18.14 8.00 20.44
N LYS A 155 17.57 7.25 21.39
CA LYS A 155 17.53 5.79 21.30
C LYS A 155 16.60 5.33 20.15
N LEU A 156 17.15 5.23 18.94
CA LEU A 156 16.39 5.01 17.70
C LEU A 156 16.49 3.56 17.17
N LYS A 157 17.57 2.82 17.46
CA LYS A 157 17.72 1.39 17.11
C LYS A 157 16.62 0.50 17.67
N GLN A 158 16.23 0.75 18.91
CA GLN A 158 15.14 0.06 19.61
C GLN A 158 14.08 1.07 20.05
N ILE A 159 13.58 1.85 19.10
CA ILE A 159 12.54 2.86 19.37
C ILE A 159 11.20 2.21 19.72
N GLY A 160 11.00 0.94 19.34
CA GLY A 160 9.76 0.21 19.57
C GLY A 160 9.81 -1.26 19.18
N GLN A 161 8.62 -1.84 18.98
CA GLN A 161 8.42 -3.21 18.48
C GLN A 161 7.26 -3.23 17.48
N ASN A 162 7.33 -4.08 16.47
CA ASN A 162 6.28 -4.25 15.45
C ASN A 162 5.80 -2.91 14.88
N TRP A 163 6.76 -2.07 14.46
CA TRP A 163 6.49 -0.75 13.86
C TRP A 163 5.75 0.24 14.77
N GLN A 164 5.77 -0.01 16.08
CA GLN A 164 5.14 0.83 17.09
C GLN A 164 6.18 1.32 18.08
N ALA A 165 6.52 2.60 17.99
CA ALA A 165 7.39 3.28 18.93
C ALA A 165 6.75 3.39 20.33
N SER A 166 7.56 3.22 21.37
CA SER A 166 7.11 3.32 22.77
C SER A 166 6.77 4.76 23.18
N ASP A 167 7.47 5.76 22.63
CA ASP A 167 7.18 7.19 22.76
C ASP A 167 6.88 7.76 21.37
N ASN A 168 5.67 8.28 21.16
CA ASN A 168 5.22 8.82 19.87
C ASN A 168 5.27 10.36 19.78
N THR A 169 5.88 11.03 20.76
CA THR A 169 5.92 12.50 20.80
C THR A 169 6.93 13.07 19.81
N LYS A 170 8.06 12.37 19.65
CA LYS A 170 9.18 12.73 18.79
C LYS A 170 8.91 12.40 17.32
N ARG A 171 9.50 13.18 16.42
CA ARG A 171 9.27 13.05 14.98
C ARG A 171 9.75 11.72 14.38
N PRO A 172 10.94 11.17 14.73
CA PRO A 172 11.36 9.84 14.24
C PRO A 172 10.34 8.74 14.59
N ALA A 173 9.79 8.77 15.81
CA ALA A 173 8.76 7.84 16.25
C ALA A 173 7.44 8.00 15.46
N LYS A 174 7.04 9.23 15.16
CA LYS A 174 5.85 9.48 14.31
C LYS A 174 6.04 8.92 12.91
N VAL A 175 7.23 9.08 12.31
CA VAL A 175 7.56 8.51 10.99
C VAL A 175 7.53 6.98 11.06
N PHE A 176 8.18 6.40 12.06
CA PHE A 176 8.21 4.95 12.30
C PHE A 176 6.80 4.35 12.41
N ASN A 177 5.93 4.97 13.21
CA ASN A 177 4.55 4.53 13.39
C ASN A 177 3.71 4.64 12.10
N LYS A 178 4.00 5.59 11.22
CA LYS A 178 3.28 5.72 9.94
C LYS A 178 3.65 4.65 8.93
N LEU A 179 4.87 4.11 9.01
CA LEU A 179 5.27 2.96 8.20
C LEU A 179 4.44 1.71 8.55
N LYS A 180 4.09 1.51 9.82
CA LYS A 180 3.20 0.41 10.24
C LYS A 180 1.93 0.32 9.39
N CYS A 181 1.23 1.43 9.22
CA CYS A 181 -0.03 1.45 8.46
C CYS A 181 0.16 1.13 6.97
N LEU A 182 1.37 1.34 6.43
CA LEU A 182 1.71 0.96 5.06
C LEU A 182 2.14 -0.51 4.97
N ILE A 183 2.87 -1.01 5.96
CA ILE A 183 3.39 -2.39 6.01
C ILE A 183 2.29 -3.39 6.34
N GLU A 184 1.42 -3.07 7.30
CA GLU A 184 0.28 -3.89 7.72
C GLU A 184 -0.97 -3.64 6.87
N ALA A 185 -0.87 -2.80 5.85
CA ALA A 185 -1.99 -2.53 4.96
C ALA A 185 -2.40 -3.85 4.29
N ASP A 186 -3.47 -4.47 4.80
CA ASP A 186 -3.98 -5.72 4.28
C ASP A 186 -4.53 -5.46 2.89
N ASN A 187 -3.87 -6.06 1.90
CA ASN A 187 -4.28 -5.95 0.51
C ASN A 187 -5.58 -6.72 0.24
N GLY A 188 -6.20 -7.35 1.25
CA GLY A 188 -7.46 -8.09 1.13
C GLY A 188 -7.47 -8.90 -0.16
N SER A 189 -6.33 -9.56 -0.40
CA SER A 189 -5.93 -9.96 -1.73
C SER A 189 -6.95 -10.95 -2.26
N CYS A 190 -7.54 -10.66 -3.42
CA CYS A 190 -8.29 -11.63 -4.19
C CYS A 190 -7.36 -12.71 -4.80
N GLY A 191 -6.16 -12.90 -4.24
CA GLY A 191 -5.04 -13.70 -4.72
C GLY A 191 -4.37 -13.16 -5.98
N GLY A 192 -3.30 -13.84 -6.38
CA GLY A 192 -2.42 -13.41 -7.47
C GLY A 192 -2.84 -13.96 -8.84
N THR A 193 -3.81 -14.88 -8.87
CA THR A 193 -4.26 -15.55 -10.09
C THR A 193 -5.75 -15.31 -10.33
N ALA A 194 -6.19 -15.42 -11.60
CA ALA A 194 -7.61 -15.35 -11.94
C ALA A 194 -8.45 -16.40 -11.18
N ASP A 195 -7.86 -17.56 -10.89
CA ASP A 195 -8.49 -18.61 -10.09
C ASP A 195 -8.73 -18.18 -8.65
N ASP A 196 -7.75 -17.50 -8.05
CA ASP A 196 -7.89 -16.98 -6.70
C ASP A 196 -8.96 -15.90 -6.64
N VAL A 197 -9.09 -15.06 -7.68
CA VAL A 197 -10.13 -14.02 -7.73
C VAL A 197 -11.51 -14.64 -7.78
N ILE A 198 -11.68 -15.69 -8.58
CA ILE A 198 -12.96 -16.41 -8.69
C ILE A 198 -13.26 -17.16 -7.38
N LYS A 199 -12.28 -17.85 -6.79
CA LYS A 199 -12.43 -18.50 -5.49
C LYS A 199 -12.80 -17.50 -4.41
N TYR A 200 -12.07 -16.39 -4.33
CA TYR A 200 -12.36 -15.29 -3.41
C TYR A 200 -13.76 -14.73 -3.66
N ALA A 201 -14.20 -14.54 -4.91
CA ALA A 201 -15.54 -14.07 -5.21
C ALA A 201 -16.62 -15.07 -4.75
N LEU A 202 -16.40 -16.37 -4.94
CA LEU A 202 -17.33 -17.44 -4.56
C LEU A 202 -17.40 -17.68 -3.05
N ASP A 203 -16.25 -17.68 -2.38
CA ASP A 203 -16.08 -17.82 -0.93
C ASP A 203 -16.48 -16.52 -0.20
N SER A 204 -16.34 -15.36 -0.87
CA SER A 204 -16.69 -14.09 -0.25
C SER A 204 -18.14 -14.15 0.20
N THR A 205 -18.31 -13.96 1.50
CA THR A 205 -19.60 -13.85 2.19
C THR A 205 -20.54 -12.86 1.49
N LYS A 206 -20.00 -11.95 0.66
CA LYS A 206 -20.70 -10.94 -0.15
C LYS A 206 -21.40 -11.49 -1.39
N ALA A 207 -20.78 -12.31 -2.24
CA ALA A 207 -21.46 -12.85 -3.43
C ALA A 207 -22.59 -13.81 -3.02
N VAL A 208 -22.31 -14.63 -2.02
CA VAL A 208 -23.27 -15.51 -1.36
C VAL A 208 -24.40 -14.73 -0.68
N ALA A 209 -24.09 -13.63 0.02
CA ALA A 209 -25.12 -12.77 0.61
C ALA A 209 -25.93 -12.02 -0.46
N ALA A 210 -25.31 -11.60 -1.56
CA ALA A 210 -25.99 -10.95 -2.68
C ALA A 210 -26.97 -11.92 -3.35
N LEU A 211 -26.57 -13.17 -3.60
CA LEU A 211 -27.46 -14.22 -4.10
C LEU A 211 -28.66 -14.44 -3.16
N LYS A 212 -28.42 -14.51 -1.84
CA LYS A 212 -29.50 -14.59 -0.84
C LYS A 212 -30.42 -13.37 -0.89
N ALA A 213 -29.86 -12.17 -0.98
CA ALA A 213 -30.62 -10.92 -1.01
C ALA A 213 -31.48 -10.80 -2.27
N ILE A 214 -30.94 -11.13 -3.45
CA ILE A 214 -31.67 -11.13 -4.73
C ILE A 214 -32.83 -12.11 -4.66
N ARG A 215 -32.60 -13.35 -4.20
CA ARG A 215 -33.64 -14.38 -4.12
C ARG A 215 -34.74 -14.01 -3.13
N LYS A 216 -34.37 -13.39 -2.01
CA LYS A 216 -35.32 -12.84 -1.04
C LYS A 216 -36.16 -11.73 -1.66
N SER A 217 -35.55 -10.76 -2.33
CA SER A 217 -36.26 -9.59 -2.86
C SER A 217 -37.16 -9.91 -4.05
N THR A 218 -36.80 -10.91 -4.84
CA THR A 218 -37.54 -11.32 -6.05
C THR A 218 -38.55 -12.45 -5.79
N THR A 219 -38.68 -12.93 -4.54
CA THR A 219 -39.57 -14.05 -4.16
C THR A 219 -39.41 -15.30 -5.04
N LEU A 220 -38.23 -15.50 -5.63
CA LEU A 220 -37.95 -16.63 -6.54
C LEU A 220 -37.98 -17.98 -5.81
N TYR A 221 -37.70 -17.97 -4.50
CA TYR A 221 -37.71 -19.16 -3.65
C TYR A 221 -38.28 -18.82 -2.28
N GLU A 222 -39.04 -19.77 -1.73
CA GLU A 222 -39.52 -19.67 -0.36
C GLU A 222 -38.37 -19.69 0.65
N LYS A 223 -38.63 -19.10 1.82
CA LYS A 223 -37.66 -18.91 2.90
C LYS A 223 -36.95 -20.20 3.33
N GLY A 224 -37.60 -21.36 3.18
CA GLY A 224 -37.10 -22.66 3.64
C GLY A 224 -36.88 -22.72 5.16
N SER A 225 -36.54 -23.90 5.69
CA SER A 225 -36.33 -24.09 7.14
C SER A 225 -35.02 -23.48 7.67
N LYS A 226 -34.04 -23.22 6.80
CA LYS A 226 -32.73 -22.64 7.15
C LYS A 226 -32.65 -21.12 6.90
N GLU A 227 -33.76 -20.49 6.50
CA GLU A 227 -33.83 -19.08 6.08
C GLU A 227 -32.80 -18.67 5.02
N ASP A 228 -32.36 -19.62 4.19
CA ASP A 228 -31.31 -19.42 3.19
C ASP A 228 -31.87 -19.10 1.79
N TYR A 229 -33.20 -19.08 1.63
CA TYR A 229 -33.90 -18.84 0.36
C TYR A 229 -33.40 -19.76 -0.77
N GLY A 230 -33.15 -21.03 -0.44
CA GLY A 230 -32.69 -22.06 -1.39
C GLY A 230 -31.25 -21.87 -1.88
N LYS A 231 -30.44 -21.02 -1.22
CA LYS A 231 -29.05 -20.75 -1.57
C LYS A 231 -28.21 -22.03 -1.59
N ALA A 232 -28.28 -22.87 -0.54
CA ALA A 232 -27.48 -24.09 -0.48
C ALA A 232 -27.79 -25.03 -1.64
N LYS A 233 -29.08 -25.17 -1.97
CA LYS A 233 -29.54 -25.97 -3.11
C LYS A 233 -29.04 -25.42 -4.45
N LEU A 234 -29.03 -24.10 -4.66
CA LEU A 234 -28.46 -23.52 -5.88
C LEU A 234 -26.96 -23.80 -5.99
N LEU A 235 -26.21 -23.64 -4.90
CA LEU A 235 -24.78 -23.93 -4.91
C LEU A 235 -24.55 -25.41 -5.20
N GLU A 236 -25.37 -26.32 -4.68
CA GLU A 236 -25.36 -27.74 -5.02
C GLU A 236 -25.71 -28.01 -6.48
N GLU A 237 -26.74 -27.37 -7.03
CA GLU A 237 -27.15 -27.51 -8.44
C GLU A 237 -26.06 -27.00 -9.40
N VAL A 238 -25.53 -25.80 -9.14
CA VAL A 238 -24.49 -25.19 -9.98
C VAL A 238 -23.19 -25.96 -9.85
N SER A 239 -22.77 -26.35 -8.65
CA SER A 239 -21.53 -27.12 -8.45
C SER A 239 -21.67 -28.59 -8.85
N GLY A 240 -22.87 -29.16 -8.81
CA GLY A 240 -23.12 -30.59 -8.89
C GLY A 240 -22.60 -31.38 -7.67
N LYS A 241 -22.25 -30.71 -6.57
CA LYS A 241 -21.63 -31.31 -5.38
C LYS A 241 -22.16 -30.72 -4.08
N THR A 242 -22.11 -31.51 -3.00
CA THR A 242 -22.47 -31.07 -1.64
C THR A 242 -21.27 -30.55 -0.84
N THR A 243 -20.04 -30.93 -1.21
CA THR A 243 -18.78 -30.43 -0.65
C THR A 243 -17.81 -30.03 -1.77
N GLY A 244 -16.84 -29.15 -1.47
CA GLY A 244 -15.89 -28.65 -2.47
C GLY A 244 -16.56 -27.86 -3.61
N GLN A 245 -17.62 -27.12 -3.28
CA GLN A 245 -18.47 -26.44 -4.27
C GLN A 245 -17.72 -25.37 -5.05
N GLU A 246 -16.87 -24.59 -4.39
CA GLU A 246 -16.05 -23.53 -5.00
C GLU A 246 -15.16 -24.06 -6.12
N GLU A 247 -14.43 -25.14 -5.87
CA GLU A 247 -13.53 -25.74 -6.88
C GLU A 247 -14.31 -26.34 -8.04
N SER A 248 -15.47 -26.95 -7.77
CA SER A 248 -16.36 -27.47 -8.83
C SER A 248 -16.93 -26.35 -9.69
N ILE A 249 -17.39 -25.24 -9.07
CA ILE A 249 -17.92 -24.07 -9.77
C ILE A 249 -16.82 -23.40 -10.58
N LEU A 250 -15.62 -23.23 -10.03
CA LEU A 250 -14.46 -22.69 -10.75
C LEU A 250 -14.16 -23.50 -12.00
N ASN A 251 -14.10 -24.84 -11.87
CA ASN A 251 -13.82 -25.71 -13.01
C ASN A 251 -14.92 -25.61 -14.07
N LYS A 252 -16.19 -25.58 -13.67
CA LYS A 252 -17.30 -25.36 -14.60
C LYS A 252 -17.19 -24.00 -15.29
N LEU A 253 -16.94 -22.91 -14.55
CA LEU A 253 -16.78 -21.56 -15.10
C LEU A 253 -15.70 -21.53 -16.18
N LYS A 254 -14.54 -22.15 -15.94
CA LYS A 254 -13.44 -22.22 -16.91
C LYS A 254 -13.82 -22.90 -18.21
N THR A 255 -14.72 -23.88 -18.16
CA THR A 255 -15.14 -24.67 -19.32
C THR A 255 -16.42 -24.14 -19.97
N ILE A 256 -17.03 -23.07 -19.45
CA ILE A 256 -18.24 -22.51 -20.06
C ILE A 256 -17.90 -22.01 -21.47
N PRO A 257 -18.61 -22.50 -22.51
CA PRO A 257 -18.46 -21.96 -23.85
C PRO A 257 -19.03 -20.53 -23.92
N LEU A 258 -18.27 -19.66 -24.57
CA LEU A 258 -18.54 -18.25 -24.81
C LEU A 258 -18.25 -17.95 -26.28
N ALA A 259 -19.13 -17.19 -26.90
CA ALA A 259 -18.90 -16.65 -28.22
C ALA A 259 -18.00 -15.41 -28.08
N LYS A 260 -16.70 -15.57 -28.38
CA LYS A 260 -15.76 -14.45 -28.46
C LYS A 260 -16.17 -13.56 -29.63
N VAL A 261 -16.36 -12.26 -29.36
CA VAL A 261 -16.64 -11.25 -30.38
C VAL A 261 -15.34 -10.86 -31.08
N LEU A 262 -15.30 -10.99 -32.40
CA LEU A 262 -14.25 -10.48 -33.27
C LEU A 262 -14.83 -9.38 -34.17
N ALA A 263 -13.99 -8.70 -34.95
CA ALA A 263 -14.39 -7.54 -35.75
C ALA A 263 -15.57 -7.81 -36.70
N ASP A 264 -15.65 -9.01 -37.27
CA ASP A 264 -16.61 -9.39 -38.31
C ASP A 264 -17.37 -10.70 -38.01
N LYS A 265 -17.02 -11.40 -36.93
CA LYS A 265 -17.56 -12.73 -36.62
C LYS A 265 -17.49 -13.07 -35.13
N THR A 266 -18.04 -14.22 -34.77
CA THR A 266 -17.88 -14.82 -33.45
C THR A 266 -17.14 -16.14 -33.54
N GLU A 267 -16.32 -16.44 -32.53
CA GLU A 267 -15.65 -17.75 -32.39
C GLU A 267 -16.03 -18.38 -31.04
N GLU A 268 -16.33 -19.68 -31.03
CA GLU A 268 -16.58 -20.40 -29.79
C GLU A 268 -15.26 -20.63 -29.04
N LYS A 269 -15.20 -20.15 -27.81
CA LYS A 269 -14.07 -20.28 -26.89
C LYS A 269 -14.57 -20.63 -25.51
N THR A 270 -13.72 -21.17 -24.66
CA THR A 270 -14.06 -21.26 -23.24
C THR A 270 -13.79 -19.93 -22.52
N LEU A 271 -14.34 -19.74 -21.31
CA LEU A 271 -14.04 -18.57 -20.49
C LEU A 271 -12.53 -18.36 -20.28
N LYS A 272 -11.77 -19.45 -20.20
CA LYS A 272 -10.31 -19.42 -20.08
C LYS A 272 -9.61 -18.89 -21.34
N GLU A 273 -10.25 -18.97 -22.49
CA GLU A 273 -9.66 -18.72 -23.81
C GLU A 273 -10.20 -17.44 -24.48
N VAL A 274 -11.21 -16.79 -23.89
CA VAL A 274 -11.91 -15.66 -24.51
C VAL A 274 -11.03 -14.40 -24.65
N GLY A 275 -9.96 -14.28 -23.85
CA GLY A 275 -9.01 -13.16 -23.90
C GLY A 275 -9.06 -12.25 -22.68
N GLY A 276 -8.78 -10.96 -22.87
CA GLY A 276 -8.71 -9.95 -21.80
C GLY A 276 -10.09 -9.47 -21.31
N GLY A 277 -10.07 -8.51 -20.37
CA GLY A 277 -11.31 -8.02 -19.71
C GLY A 277 -12.35 -7.43 -20.68
N ASP A 278 -11.93 -6.79 -21.76
CA ASP A 278 -12.85 -6.19 -22.74
C ASP A 278 -13.48 -7.24 -23.66
N ASP A 279 -12.70 -8.24 -24.11
CA ASP A 279 -13.21 -9.39 -24.86
C ASP A 279 -14.28 -10.15 -24.06
N LEU A 280 -14.03 -10.34 -22.75
CA LEU A 280 -14.98 -10.97 -21.84
C LEU A 280 -16.27 -10.16 -21.71
N ARG A 281 -16.17 -8.83 -21.53
CA ARG A 281 -17.35 -7.95 -21.44
C ARG A 281 -18.18 -7.98 -22.72
N ALA A 282 -17.54 -7.92 -23.87
CA ALA A 282 -18.22 -8.00 -25.16
C ALA A 282 -18.94 -9.34 -25.34
N SER A 283 -18.28 -10.45 -24.98
CA SER A 283 -18.85 -11.80 -25.07
C SER A 283 -20.04 -12.00 -24.10
N LEU A 284 -19.95 -11.47 -22.88
CA LEU A 284 -21.05 -11.50 -21.90
C LEU A 284 -22.25 -10.66 -22.35
N LEU A 285 -22.00 -9.47 -22.93
CA LEU A 285 -23.04 -8.63 -23.49
C LEU A 285 -23.75 -9.32 -24.66
N LEU A 286 -23.00 -9.97 -25.55
CA LEU A 286 -23.57 -10.75 -26.65
C LEU A 286 -24.47 -11.89 -26.12
N GLN A 287 -24.01 -12.66 -25.13
CA GLN A 287 -24.84 -13.71 -24.52
C GLN A 287 -26.12 -13.14 -23.91
N TYR A 288 -26.05 -11.99 -23.24
CA TYR A 288 -27.22 -11.33 -22.69
C TYR A 288 -28.23 -10.96 -23.79
N ILE A 289 -27.75 -10.34 -24.87
CA ILE A 289 -28.58 -9.98 -26.03
C ILE A 289 -29.23 -11.22 -26.64
N GLN A 290 -28.46 -12.29 -26.87
CA GLN A 290 -28.98 -13.55 -27.42
C GLN A 290 -30.07 -14.17 -26.54
N ARG A 291 -29.90 -14.16 -25.21
CA ARG A 291 -30.92 -14.64 -24.27
C ARG A 291 -32.18 -13.79 -24.29
N ALA A 292 -32.04 -12.47 -24.38
CA ALA A 292 -33.17 -11.56 -24.49
C ALA A 292 -33.95 -11.79 -25.79
N SER A 293 -33.26 -11.94 -26.93
CA SER A 293 -33.90 -12.27 -28.21
C SER A 293 -34.61 -13.63 -28.16
N ARG A 294 -33.98 -14.65 -27.57
CA ARG A 294 -34.61 -15.98 -27.44
C ARG A 294 -35.84 -15.95 -26.54
N LEU A 295 -35.83 -15.14 -25.49
CA LEU A 295 -37.01 -14.95 -24.63
C LEU A 295 -38.17 -14.34 -25.43
N ALA A 296 -37.90 -13.29 -26.22
CA ALA A 296 -38.90 -12.67 -27.08
C ALA A 296 -39.47 -13.64 -28.12
N GLU A 297 -38.63 -14.49 -28.72
CA GLU A 297 -39.08 -15.57 -29.61
C GLU A 297 -40.00 -16.56 -28.90
N LEU A 298 -39.63 -17.02 -27.71
CA LEU A 298 -40.44 -17.95 -26.92
C LEU A 298 -41.79 -17.33 -26.52
N GLU A 299 -41.84 -16.04 -26.19
CA GLU A 299 -43.09 -15.32 -25.93
C GLU A 299 -43.98 -15.24 -27.18
N HIS A 300 -43.38 -15.01 -28.35
CA HIS A 300 -44.09 -15.01 -29.62
C HIS A 300 -44.62 -16.41 -29.99
N GLU A 301 -43.80 -17.45 -29.85
CA GLU A 301 -44.18 -18.86 -30.05
C GLU A 301 -45.34 -19.24 -29.12
N LEU A 302 -45.24 -18.90 -27.83
CA LEU A 302 -46.29 -19.16 -26.85
C LEU A 302 -47.61 -18.46 -27.21
N THR A 303 -47.54 -17.21 -27.67
CA THR A 303 -48.73 -16.44 -28.08
C THR A 303 -49.36 -17.05 -29.33
N THR A 304 -48.54 -17.46 -30.29
CA THR A 304 -48.98 -18.10 -31.53
C THR A 304 -49.65 -19.45 -31.25
N GLU A 305 -49.07 -20.28 -30.39
CA GLU A 305 -49.64 -21.58 -30.00
C GLU A 305 -50.95 -21.42 -29.21
N LYS A 306 -51.04 -20.42 -28.33
CA LYS A 306 -52.32 -20.07 -27.68
C LYS A 306 -53.39 -19.73 -28.72
N GLN A 307 -53.07 -18.90 -29.71
CA GLN A 307 -54.02 -18.53 -30.78
C GLN A 307 -54.43 -19.72 -31.67
N LYS A 308 -53.52 -20.66 -31.95
CA LYS A 308 -53.85 -21.90 -32.68
C LYS A 308 -54.82 -22.80 -31.90
N LYS A 309 -54.60 -22.97 -30.59
CA LYS A 309 -55.55 -23.70 -29.72
C LYS A 309 -56.94 -23.07 -29.73
N PHE A 310 -57.04 -21.74 -29.62
CA PHE A 310 -58.32 -21.04 -29.70
C PHE A 310 -59.05 -21.23 -31.05
N LYS A 311 -58.32 -21.37 -32.17
CA LYS A 311 -58.94 -21.66 -33.47
C LYS A 311 -59.40 -23.11 -33.61
N HIS A 312 -58.70 -24.07 -32.98
CA HIS A 312 -59.05 -25.49 -33.05
C HIS A 312 -60.30 -25.85 -32.22
N ASP A 313 -60.57 -25.10 -31.14
CA ASP A 313 -61.75 -25.32 -30.27
C ASP A 313 -63.03 -24.62 -30.76
N THR A 314 -63.01 -23.99 -31.95
CA THR A 314 -64.24 -23.42 -32.54
C THR A 314 -65.09 -24.56 -33.12
N PRO A 315 -66.34 -24.79 -32.66
CA PRO A 315 -67.18 -25.86 -33.20
C PRO A 315 -67.48 -25.58 -34.67
N LYS A 316 -67.30 -26.59 -35.54
CA LYS A 316 -67.89 -26.56 -36.88
C LYS A 316 -69.41 -26.67 -36.73
N ASN A 317 -70.10 -25.55 -36.78
CA ASN A 317 -71.55 -25.53 -36.96
C ASN A 317 -71.85 -25.95 -38.41
N ASN A 318 -72.43 -27.15 -38.57
CA ASN A 318 -73.26 -27.51 -39.72
C ASN A 318 -74.66 -26.93 -39.53
#